data_AF-A0A951C4G8-F1
#
_entry.id   AF-A0A951C4G8-F1
#
_cell.length_a   1.000
_cell.length_b   1.000
_cell.length_c   1.000
_cell.angle_alpha   90.00
_cell.angle_beta   90.00
_cell.angle_gamma   90.00
#
_symmetry.space_group_name_H-M   'P 1'
#
loop_
_entity.id
_entity.type
_entity.pdbx_description
1 polymer ?
#
loop_
_entity_poly.entity_id
_entity_poly.type
_entity_poly.pdbx_seq_one_letter_code
_entity_poly.pdbx_strand_id
1 'polypeptide(L)'
;MDRGVQLLHGFGALVCASVLLVACAAPAAPARPADQLPAPGALGQTGSAPTSTPAPARVRIAYVTVASNILPMWLAQDEGIFTKYGLDVEL
;
A
#
# COMPACT_ATOMS: atom_id res chain seq x y z
N MET A 1 29.94 -27.84 19.99
CA MET A 1 28.48 -27.94 19.74
C MET A 1 28.05 -27.18 18.48
N ASP A 2 28.99 -26.78 17.61
CA ASP A 2 28.76 -25.76 16.56
C ASP A 2 28.22 -26.30 15.24
N ARG A 3 28.43 -27.60 14.95
CA ARG A 3 27.98 -28.23 13.69
C ARG A 3 26.44 -28.36 13.60
N GLY A 4 25.75 -28.41 14.75
CA GLY A 4 24.29 -28.50 14.81
C GLY A 4 23.59 -27.20 14.43
N VAL A 5 24.16 -26.05 14.83
CA VAL A 5 23.63 -24.72 14.51
C VAL A 5 23.88 -24.37 13.04
N GLN A 6 24.98 -24.85 12.45
CA GLN A 6 25.30 -24.65 11.02
C GLN A 6 24.35 -25.43 10.10
N LEU A 7 23.96 -26.65 10.47
CA LEU A 7 22.99 -27.46 9.74
C LEU A 7 21.57 -26.87 9.83
N LEU A 8 21.21 -26.29 10.97
CA LEU A 8 19.93 -25.62 11.17
C LEU A 8 19.81 -24.33 10.34
N HIS A 9 20.89 -23.55 10.23
CA HIS A 9 20.94 -22.36 9.36
C HIS A 9 20.92 -22.72 7.86
N GLY A 10 21.62 -23.78 7.46
CA GLY A 10 21.60 -24.27 6.08
C GLY A 10 20.21 -24.75 5.66
N PHE A 11 19.50 -25.45 6.55
CA PHE A 11 18.15 -25.91 6.29
C PHE A 11 17.15 -24.75 6.22
N GLY A 12 17.28 -23.74 7.11
CA GLY A 12 16.45 -22.53 7.08
C GLY A 12 16.63 -21.71 5.79
N ALA A 13 17.87 -21.55 5.32
CA ALA A 13 18.16 -20.86 4.06
C ALA A 13 17.58 -21.60 2.84
N LEU A 14 17.66 -22.94 2.83
CA LEU A 14 17.10 -23.78 1.76
C LEU A 14 15.57 -23.68 1.70
N VAL A 15 14.90 -23.68 2.85
CA VAL A 15 13.43 -23.54 2.95
C VAL A 15 12.98 -22.16 2.50
N CYS A 16 13.64 -21.08 2.94
CA CYS A 16 13.32 -19.72 2.49
C CYS A 16 13.51 -19.57 0.97
N ALA A 17 14.60 -20.11 0.41
CA ALA A 17 14.86 -20.03 -1.03
C ALA A 17 13.80 -20.79 -1.86
N SER A 18 13.33 -21.94 -1.37
CA SER A 18 12.31 -22.72 -2.07
C SER A 18 10.91 -22.08 -2.00
N VAL A 19 10.56 -21.40 -0.90
CA VAL A 19 9.32 -20.59 -0.81
C VAL A 19 9.33 -19.42 -1.80
N LEU A 20 10.46 -18.72 -1.93
CA LEU A 20 10.64 -17.61 -2.88
C LEU A 20 10.49 -18.06 -4.34
N LEU A 21 11.00 -19.24 -4.69
CA LEU A 21 10.89 -19.80 -6.05
C LEU A 21 9.45 -20.19 -6.40
N VAL A 22 8.69 -20.73 -5.45
CA VAL A 22 7.26 -21.08 -5.67
C VAL A 22 6.39 -19.83 -5.84
N ALA A 23 6.70 -18.74 -5.14
CA ALA A 23 5.92 -17.50 -5.25
C ALA A 23 6.06 -16.80 -6.61
N CYS A 24 7.17 -17.01 -7.33
CA CYS A 24 7.42 -16.35 -8.62
C CYS A 24 6.73 -17.08 -9.79
N ALA A 25 6.24 -18.29 -9.58
CA ALA A 25 5.53 -19.07 -10.59
C ALA A 25 4.03 -18.72 -10.62
N ALA A 26 3.70 -17.46 -10.92
CA ALA A 26 2.32 -17.06 -11.17
C ALA A 26 1.92 -17.43 -12.62
N PRO A 27 0.86 -18.25 -12.83
CA PRO A 27 0.40 -18.57 -14.18
C PRO A 27 -0.28 -17.33 -14.81
N ALA A 28 0.10 -17.03 -16.05
CA ALA A 28 -0.45 -15.91 -16.80
C ALA A 28 -1.93 -16.13 -17.11
N ALA A 29 -2.77 -15.13 -16.79
CA ALA A 29 -4.20 -15.16 -17.06
C ALA A 29 -4.51 -14.99 -18.56
N PRO A 30 -5.55 -15.66 -19.10
CA PRO A 30 -5.95 -15.51 -20.51
C PRO A 30 -6.58 -14.13 -20.76
N ALA A 31 -6.30 -13.57 -21.94
CA ALA A 31 -6.83 -12.28 -22.38
C ALA A 31 -8.34 -12.37 -22.68
N ARG A 32 -9.11 -11.40 -22.14
CA ARG A 32 -10.55 -11.22 -22.42
C ARG A 32 -10.74 -10.38 -23.69
N PRO A 33 -11.72 -10.69 -24.56
CA PRO A 33 -12.09 -9.84 -25.70
C PRO A 33 -12.62 -8.47 -25.26
N ALA A 34 -12.33 -7.44 -26.05
CA ALA A 34 -12.81 -6.08 -25.82
C ALA A 34 -14.26 -5.92 -26.29
N ASP A 35 -15.16 -5.50 -25.40
CA ASP A 35 -16.49 -5.01 -25.75
C ASP A 35 -16.38 -3.64 -26.45
N GLN A 36 -17.08 -3.48 -27.57
CA GLN A 36 -17.16 -2.23 -28.32
C GLN A 36 -18.01 -1.21 -27.56
N LEU A 37 -17.42 -0.07 -27.21
CA LEU A 37 -18.11 1.05 -26.59
C LEU A 37 -18.83 1.92 -27.65
N PRO A 38 -20.05 2.43 -27.40
CA PRO A 38 -20.75 3.33 -28.32
C PRO A 38 -20.06 4.70 -28.46
N ALA A 39 -20.19 5.32 -29.64
CA ALA A 39 -19.56 6.59 -29.98
C ALA A 39 -20.04 7.77 -29.09
N PRO A 40 -19.16 8.71 -28.69
CA PRO A 40 -19.56 9.88 -27.90
C PRO A 40 -20.38 10.88 -28.73
N GLY A 41 -21.62 11.11 -28.33
CA GLY A 41 -22.41 12.26 -28.76
C GLY A 41 -21.82 13.55 -28.19
N ALA A 42 -21.76 14.60 -29.01
CA ALA A 42 -21.25 15.91 -28.63
C ALA A 42 -22.11 16.54 -27.52
N LEU A 43 -21.55 16.64 -26.32
CA LEU A 43 -22.13 17.39 -25.21
C LEU A 43 -21.59 18.82 -25.23
N GLY A 44 -22.50 19.77 -25.25
CA GLY A 44 -22.23 21.21 -25.24
C GLY A 44 -21.38 21.63 -24.05
N GLN A 45 -20.58 22.68 -24.27
CA GLN A 45 -19.74 23.31 -23.26
C GLN A 45 -20.58 23.91 -22.12
N THR A 46 -20.81 23.10 -21.09
CA THR A 46 -21.07 23.61 -19.74
C THR A 46 -19.75 24.11 -19.17
N GLY A 47 -19.68 25.41 -18.89
CA GLY A 47 -18.52 26.02 -18.24
C GLY A 47 -18.20 25.30 -16.93
N SER A 48 -16.93 24.94 -16.77
CA SER A 48 -16.43 24.22 -15.60
C SER A 48 -16.61 25.08 -14.35
N ALA A 49 -17.51 24.66 -13.46
CA ALA A 49 -17.53 25.18 -12.10
C ALA A 49 -16.16 24.86 -11.44
N PRO A 50 -15.62 25.76 -10.60
CA PRO A 50 -14.37 25.49 -9.91
C PRO A 50 -14.54 24.27 -8.99
N THR A 51 -13.78 23.21 -9.24
CA THR A 51 -13.71 22.06 -8.34
C THR A 51 -12.93 22.46 -7.10
N SER A 52 -13.62 22.67 -5.99
CA SER A 52 -12.97 22.89 -4.69
C SER A 52 -12.36 21.57 -4.19
N THR A 53 -11.08 21.57 -3.83
CA THR A 53 -10.46 20.43 -3.14
C THR A 53 -11.15 20.21 -1.79
N PRO A 54 -11.59 18.97 -1.48
CA PRO A 54 -12.19 18.66 -0.18
C PRO A 54 -11.26 19.01 0.97
N ALA A 55 -11.82 19.50 2.08
CA ALA A 55 -11.06 19.73 3.30
C ALA A 55 -10.54 18.40 3.88
N PRO A 56 -9.35 18.39 4.52
CA PRO A 56 -8.84 17.20 5.18
C PRO A 56 -9.77 16.69 6.29
N ALA A 57 -9.86 15.37 6.42
CA ALA A 57 -10.59 14.73 7.51
C ALA A 57 -9.76 14.78 8.81
N ARG A 58 -10.39 15.23 9.90
CA ARG A 58 -9.73 15.33 11.21
C ARG A 58 -9.76 14.00 11.95
N VAL A 59 -8.61 13.58 12.47
CA VAL A 59 -8.43 12.33 13.23
C VAL A 59 -7.60 12.62 14.48
N ARG A 60 -8.04 12.14 15.64
CA ARG A 60 -7.25 12.15 16.88
C ARG A 60 -6.96 10.72 17.28
N ILE A 61 -5.70 10.39 17.53
CA ILE A 61 -5.28 9.02 17.84
C ILE A 61 -4.74 8.98 19.26
N ALA A 62 -5.45 8.30 20.17
CA ALA A 62 -4.96 8.09 21.52
C ALA A 62 -3.99 6.90 21.56
N TYR A 63 -2.82 7.10 22.17
CA TYR A 63 -1.90 6.02 22.53
C TYR A 63 -1.44 6.17 23.98
N VAL A 64 -1.22 5.04 24.65
CA VAL A 64 -0.98 5.00 26.11
C VAL A 64 0.48 4.74 26.48
N THR A 65 1.29 4.27 25.53
CA THR A 65 2.70 3.98 25.74
C THR A 65 3.51 4.34 24.50
N VAL A 66 4.76 4.76 24.72
CA VAL A 66 5.74 4.90 23.66
C VAL A 66 6.37 3.52 23.42
N ALA A 67 6.07 2.92 22.28
CA ALA A 67 6.59 1.62 21.88
C ALA A 67 6.87 1.60 20.37
N SER A 68 7.71 0.67 19.92
CA SER A 68 8.20 0.63 18.53
C SER A 68 7.08 0.47 17.49
N ASN A 69 5.92 -0.05 17.88
CA ASN A 69 4.76 -0.18 16.99
C ASN A 69 4.13 1.18 16.60
N ILE A 70 4.41 2.27 17.31
CA ILE A 70 3.91 3.63 17.01
C ILE A 70 4.84 4.38 16.03
N LEU A 71 6.07 3.91 15.82
CA LEU A 71 7.03 4.57 14.91
C LEU A 71 6.49 4.85 13.51
N PRO A 72 5.74 3.94 12.84
CA PRO A 72 5.19 4.25 11.51
C PRO A 72 4.24 5.44 11.52
N MET A 73 3.57 5.68 12.64
CA MET A 73 2.59 6.75 12.81
C MET A 73 3.28 8.11 12.93
N TRP A 74 4.33 8.22 13.74
CA TRP A 74 5.17 9.42 13.80
C TRP A 74 5.86 9.70 12.46
N LEU A 75 6.41 8.66 11.83
CA LEU A 75 7.02 8.81 10.51
C LEU A 75 6.01 9.31 9.47
N ALA A 76 4.77 8.82 9.50
CA ALA A 76 3.71 9.31 8.62
C ALA A 76 3.31 10.76 8.89
N GLN A 77 3.42 11.24 10.13
CA GLN A 77 3.20 12.65 10.48
C GLN A 77 4.37 13.53 10.01
N ASP A 78 5.61 13.15 10.32
CA ASP A 78 6.82 13.90 9.98
C ASP A 78 7.03 14.02 8.47
N GLU A 79 6.77 12.93 7.72
CA GLU A 79 6.89 12.90 6.25
C GLU A 79 5.65 13.48 5.53
N GLY A 80 4.67 13.99 6.27
CA GLY A 80 3.45 14.57 5.70
C GLY A 80 2.58 13.58 4.92
N ILE A 81 2.72 12.27 5.18
CA ILE A 81 1.94 11.22 4.53
C ILE A 81 0.45 11.40 4.82
N PHE A 82 0.07 11.75 6.05
CA PHE A 82 -1.33 12.01 6.39
C PHE A 82 -1.92 13.15 5.54
N THR A 83 -1.21 14.27 5.43
CA THR A 83 -1.63 15.43 4.63
C THR A 83 -1.78 15.07 3.14
N LYS A 84 -0.85 14.27 2.60
CA LYS A 84 -0.90 13.79 1.20
C LYS A 84 -2.21 13.03 0.90
N TYR A 85 -2.74 12.32 1.89
CA TYR A 85 -4.00 11.59 1.77
C TYR A 85 -5.22 12.33 2.34
N GLY A 86 -5.10 13.64 2.61
CA GLY A 86 -6.21 14.46 3.07
C GLY A 86 -6.62 14.16 4.51
N LEU A 87 -5.67 13.80 5.37
CA LEU A 87 -5.88 13.60 6.81
C LEU A 87 -5.16 14.69 7.61
N ASP A 88 -5.89 15.28 8.56
CA ASP A 88 -5.36 16.16 9.60
C ASP A 88 -5.33 15.37 10.91
N VAL A 89 -4.15 14.85 11.26
CA VAL A 89 -3.97 13.87 12.33
C VAL A 89 -3.29 14.52 13.54
N GLU A 90 -3.93 14.38 14.70
CA GLU A 90 -3.35 14.62 16.02
C GLU A 90 -2.95 13.27 16.63
N LEU A 91 -1.66 13.10 16.90
CA LEU A 91 -1.09 11.94 17.58
C LEU A 91 -0.90 12.24 19.06
#